data_AF-A0A076ERI0-F1
#
_entry.id   AF-A0A076ERI0-F1
#
_cell.length_a   1.000
_cell.length_b   1.000
_cell.length_c   1.000
_cell.angle_alpha   90.00
_cell.angle_beta   90.00
_cell.angle_gamma   90.00
#
_symmetry.space_group_name_H-M   'P 1'
#
loop_
_entity.id
_entity.type
_entity.pdbx_description
1 polymer ?
#
loop_
_entity_poly.entity_id
_entity_poly.type
_entity_poly.pdbx_seq_one_letter_code
_entity_poly.pdbx_strand_id
1 'polypeptide(L)'
;MLSAAREPWLVIDPKPYVGDPTYDVLQHMLDHVDRLAADPVGFSNRMAGLLGLDVERIQLWLFARCVEGSIDQPRLGHIAATLRL
;
A
#
# COMPACT_ATOMS: atom_id res chain seq x y z
N MET A 1 -27.94 4.70 -5.26
CA MET A 1 -26.97 3.77 -5.86
C MET A 1 -25.85 4.57 -6.49
N LEU A 2 -24.59 4.18 -6.28
CA LEU A 2 -23.44 4.79 -6.95
C LEU A 2 -23.21 4.03 -8.27
N SER A 3 -23.15 4.74 -9.41
CA SER A 3 -23.01 4.17 -10.76
C SER A 3 -21.85 4.84 -11.50
N ALA A 4 -20.90 4.06 -12.01
CA ALA A 4 -19.86 4.56 -12.92
C ALA A 4 -20.39 4.57 -14.35
N ALA A 5 -20.17 5.67 -15.07
CA ALA A 5 -20.70 5.86 -16.43
C ALA A 5 -19.69 5.62 -17.57
N ARG A 6 -18.41 5.36 -17.26
CA ARG A 6 -17.32 5.36 -18.26
C ARG A 6 -16.45 4.11 -18.27
N GLU A 7 -16.15 3.55 -17.11
CA GLU A 7 -15.24 2.40 -16.98
C GLU A 7 -16.01 1.20 -16.40
N PRO A 8 -15.62 -0.05 -16.72
CA PRO A 8 -16.23 -1.25 -16.15
C PRO A 8 -15.92 -1.44 -14.65
N TRP A 9 -15.20 -0.49 -14.05
CA TRP A 9 -14.86 -0.43 -12.63
C TRP A 9 -15.22 0.94 -12.04
N LEU A 10 -15.45 0.95 -10.73
CA LEU A 10 -15.75 2.14 -9.95
C LEU A 10 -14.85 2.16 -8.72
N VAL A 11 -14.05 3.21 -8.57
CA VAL A 11 -13.36 3.47 -7.30
C VAL A 11 -14.40 3.95 -6.28
N ILE A 12 -14.40 3.30 -5.14
CA ILE A 12 -15.23 3.64 -3.99
C ILE A 12 -14.33 4.04 -2.83
N ASP A 13 -14.78 5.01 -2.03
CA ASP A 13 -14.06 5.50 -0.86
C ASP A 13 -12.57 5.82 -1.15
N PRO A 14 -12.27 6.66 -2.17
CA PRO A 14 -10.90 7.08 -2.38
C PRO A 14 -10.42 7.84 -1.13
N LYS A 15 -9.23 7.49 -0.65
CA LYS A 15 -8.58 8.16 0.49
C LYS A 15 -7.37 8.96 -0.02
N PRO A 16 -7.57 10.05 -0.78
CA PRO A 16 -6.45 10.80 -1.33
C PRO A 16 -5.76 11.61 -0.23
N TYR A 17 -4.43 11.63 -0.26
CA TYR A 17 -3.63 12.45 0.64
C TYR A 17 -2.92 13.57 -0.13
N VAL A 18 -2.85 14.75 0.48
CA VAL A 18 -1.98 15.83 -0.01
C VAL A 18 -0.57 15.59 0.52
N GLY A 19 0.41 15.51 -0.37
CA GLY A 19 1.81 15.32 0.02
C GLY A 19 2.54 14.42 -0.96
N ASP A 20 3.19 13.39 -0.43
CA ASP A 20 3.96 12.44 -1.21
C ASP A 20 3.03 11.47 -1.96
N PRO A 21 3.03 11.46 -3.32
CA PRO A 21 2.15 10.58 -4.11
C PRO A 21 2.38 9.09 -3.87
N THR A 22 3.54 8.70 -3.33
CA THR A 22 3.83 7.30 -2.99
C THR A 22 3.01 6.77 -1.83
N TYR A 23 2.33 7.65 -1.07
CA TYR A 23 1.48 7.25 0.03
C TYR A 23 0.13 6.65 -0.42
N ASP A 24 -0.42 7.11 -1.54
CA ASP A 24 -1.78 6.75 -1.96
C ASP A 24 -1.95 5.26 -2.30
N VAL A 25 -0.88 4.58 -2.71
CA VAL A 25 -0.92 3.16 -3.07
C VAL A 25 -1.02 2.23 -1.85
N LEU A 26 -0.66 2.71 -0.66
CA LEU A 26 -0.50 1.86 0.51
C LEU A 26 -1.81 1.24 0.97
N GLN A 27 -2.95 1.95 0.82
CA GLN A 27 -4.25 1.41 1.20
C GLN A 27 -4.54 0.12 0.43
N HIS A 28 -4.31 0.11 -0.89
CA HIS A 28 -4.47 -1.08 -1.72
C HIS A 28 -3.56 -2.22 -1.23
N MET A 29 -2.31 -1.92 -0.87
CA MET A 29 -1.36 -2.93 -0.41
C MET A 29 -1.77 -3.51 0.96
N LEU A 30 -2.25 -2.66 1.87
CA LEU A 30 -2.71 -3.03 3.21
C LEU A 30 -4.08 -3.73 3.20
N ASP A 31 -4.94 -3.48 2.21
CA ASP A 31 -6.18 -4.24 2.02
C ASP A 31 -5.91 -5.68 1.53
N HIS A 32 -4.70 -5.95 1.03
CA HIS A 32 -4.24 -7.26 0.59
C HIS A 32 -3.07 -7.78 1.45
N VAL A 33 -3.21 -7.75 2.79
CA VAL A 33 -2.15 -8.13 3.75
C VAL A 33 -1.53 -9.50 3.44
N ASP A 34 -2.30 -10.50 3.04
CA ASP A 34 -1.75 -11.84 2.78
C ASP A 34 -0.80 -11.84 1.57
N ARG A 35 -1.13 -11.06 0.53
CA ARG A 35 -0.26 -10.84 -0.62
C ARG A 35 0.97 -10.03 -0.24
N LEU A 36 0.77 -9.01 0.58
CA LEU A 36 1.86 -8.17 1.08
C LEU A 36 2.84 -8.97 1.93
N ALA A 37 2.37 -9.84 2.82
CA ALA A 37 3.19 -10.68 3.68
C ALA A 37 3.98 -11.74 2.89
N ALA A 38 3.42 -12.23 1.78
CA ALA A 38 4.08 -13.24 0.95
C ALA A 38 5.36 -12.72 0.26
N ASP A 39 5.36 -11.46 -0.18
CA ASP A 39 6.52 -10.82 -0.83
C ASP A 39 6.45 -9.28 -0.71
N PRO A 40 6.85 -8.70 0.44
CA PRO A 40 6.72 -7.26 0.67
C PRO A 40 7.53 -6.42 -0.32
N VAL A 41 8.74 -6.86 -0.64
CA VAL A 41 9.68 -6.15 -1.52
C VAL A 41 9.23 -6.27 -2.97
N GLY A 42 8.93 -7.48 -3.45
CA GLY A 42 8.47 -7.68 -4.83
C GLY A 42 7.10 -7.06 -5.09
N PHE A 43 6.19 -7.06 -4.10
CA PHE A 43 4.92 -6.35 -4.25
C PHE A 43 5.12 -4.83 -4.35
N SER A 44 6.01 -4.25 -3.53
CA SER A 44 6.37 -2.83 -3.60
C SER A 44 6.99 -2.47 -4.96
N ASN A 45 7.95 -3.27 -5.45
CA ASN A 45 8.56 -3.10 -6.78
C ASN A 45 7.52 -3.13 -7.89
N ARG A 46 6.58 -4.08 -7.83
CA ARG A 46 5.50 -4.20 -8.82
C ARG A 46 4.61 -2.95 -8.83
N MET A 47 4.21 -2.48 -7.65
CA MET A 47 3.34 -1.29 -7.55
C MET A 47 4.05 -0.03 -8.01
N ALA A 48 5.33 0.15 -7.65
CA ALA A 48 6.17 1.22 -8.14
C ALA A 48 6.23 1.24 -9.67
N GLY A 49 6.49 0.09 -10.30
CA GLY A 49 6.56 -0.03 -11.76
C GLY A 49 5.24 0.23 -12.48
N LEU A 50 4.10 -0.20 -11.92
CA LEU A 50 2.78 0.04 -12.51
C LEU A 50 2.35 1.51 -12.45
N LEU A 51 2.80 2.23 -11.41
CA LEU A 51 2.37 3.61 -11.14
C LEU A 51 3.42 4.65 -11.54
N GLY A 52 4.62 4.22 -11.93
CA GLY A 52 5.74 5.13 -12.22
C GLY A 52 6.22 5.88 -10.98
N LEU A 53 6.19 5.24 -9.81
CA LEU A 53 6.51 5.82 -8.51
C LEU A 53 7.88 5.34 -8.00
N ASP A 54 8.46 6.11 -7.08
CA ASP A 54 9.69 5.75 -6.38
C ASP A 54 9.43 4.58 -5.41
N VAL A 55 10.11 3.46 -5.62
CA VAL A 55 9.93 2.25 -4.81
C VAL A 55 10.48 2.42 -3.39
N GLU A 56 11.57 3.15 -3.21
CA GLU A 56 12.18 3.36 -1.90
C GLU A 56 11.22 4.18 -1.03
N ARG A 57 10.59 5.22 -1.60
CA ARG A 57 9.55 6.00 -0.92
C ARG A 57 8.31 5.18 -0.58
N ILE A 58 7.86 4.30 -1.48
CA ILE A 58 6.77 3.36 -1.17
C ILE A 58 7.15 2.47 0.02
N GLN A 59 8.34 1.89 0.03
CA GLN A 59 8.79 0.99 1.10
C GLN A 59 8.93 1.71 2.45
N LEU A 60 9.44 2.95 2.44
CA LEU A 60 9.50 3.82 3.62
C LEU A 60 8.12 4.05 4.23
N TRP A 61 7.15 4.43 3.40
CA TRP A 61 5.79 4.64 3.89
C TRP A 61 5.11 3.35 4.33
N LEU A 62 5.33 2.26 3.60
CA LEU A 62 4.78 0.96 3.94
C LEU A 62 5.32 0.44 5.26
N PHE A 63 6.62 0.65 5.53
CA PHE A 63 7.24 0.39 6.82
C PHE A 63 6.54 1.19 7.93
N ALA A 64 6.41 2.51 7.77
CA ALA A 64 5.78 3.38 8.77
C ALA A 64 4.34 2.94 9.08
N ARG A 65 3.55 2.64 8.05
CA ARG A 65 2.16 2.18 8.19
C ARG A 65 2.03 0.78 8.78
N CYS A 66 2.95 -0.13 8.47
CA CYS A 66 2.98 -1.44 9.09
C CYS A 66 3.34 -1.37 10.58
N VAL A 67 4.26 -0.48 10.97
CA VAL A 67 4.59 -0.23 12.37
C VAL A 67 3.37 0.33 13.11
N GLU A 68 2.74 1.39 12.58
CA GLU A 68 1.55 2.01 13.18
C GLU A 68 0.40 1.00 13.31
N GLY A 69 0.07 0.29 12.23
CA GLY A 69 -1.01 -0.70 12.21
C GLY A 69 -0.73 -1.96 13.04
N SER A 70 0.52 -2.21 13.44
CA SER A 70 0.86 -3.40 14.24
C SER A 70 0.26 -3.39 15.64
N ILE A 71 -0.14 -2.21 16.14
CA ILE A 71 -0.85 -2.05 17.42
C ILE A 71 -2.15 -2.87 17.41
N ASP A 72 -2.90 -2.80 16.32
CA ASP A 72 -4.19 -3.51 16.17
C ASP A 72 -4.04 -4.83 15.40
N GLN A 73 -3.05 -4.94 14.52
CA GLN A 73 -2.79 -6.12 13.70
C GLN A 73 -1.32 -6.59 13.82
N PRO A 74 -0.96 -7.40 14.84
CA PRO A 74 0.42 -7.76 15.14
C PRO A 74 1.23 -8.38 13.99
N ARG A 75 0.57 -9.02 13.02
CA ARG A 75 1.22 -9.56 11.80
C ARG A 75 1.89 -8.48 10.94
N LEU A 76 1.41 -7.25 10.97
CA LEU A 76 2.04 -6.14 10.24
C LEU A 76 3.44 -5.82 10.77
N GLY A 77 3.73 -6.10 12.05
CA GLY A 77 5.07 -5.97 12.61
C GLY A 77 6.10 -6.88 11.94
N HIS A 78 5.70 -8.08 11.49
CA HIS A 78 6.58 -9.00 10.76
C HIS A 78 6.90 -8.48 9.35
N ILE A 79 5.91 -7.86 8.70
CA ILE A 79 6.09 -7.22 7.39
C ILE A 79 7.05 -6.03 7.53
N ALA A 80 6.84 -5.17 8.53
CA ALA A 80 7.74 -4.05 8.82
C ALA A 80 9.20 -4.53 9.06
N ALA A 81 9.38 -5.63 9.78
CA ALA A 81 10.70 -6.21 10.01
C ALA A 81 11.37 -6.78 8.76
N THR A 82 10.60 -7.07 7.70
CA THR A 82 11.11 -7.58 6.41
C THR A 82 11.50 -6.44 5.46
N LEU A 83 10.79 -5.31 5.53
CA LEU A 83 11.04 -4.09 4.74
C LEU A 83 12.27 -3.29 5.20
N ARG A 84 13.22 -3.89 5.94
CA ARG A 84 14.35 -3.20 6.58
C ARG A 84 15.04 -2.23 5.62
N LEU A 85 15.00 -0.96 6.02
CA LEU A 85 15.89 0.12 5.61
C LEU A 85 17.11 0.16 6.53
#